data_AF-A0A077Z2F7-F1
#
_entry.id   AF-A0A077Z2F7-F1
#
_cell.length_a   1.000
_cell.length_b   1.000
_cell.length_c   1.000
_cell.angle_alpha   90.00
_cell.angle_beta   90.00
_cell.angle_gamma   90.00
#
_symmetry.space_group_name_H-M   'P 1'
#
loop_
_entity.id
_entity.type
_entity.pdbx_description
1 polymer ?
#
loop_
_entity_poly.entity_id
_entity_poly.type
_entity_poly.pdbx_seq_one_letter_code
_entity_poly.pdbx_strand_id
1 'polypeptide(L)'
;MELSLQEPDSLNSKLKTEFRHKKVSSKRRRLGKAASALDEDQVKEAVDEVAENVGRDPLKIKSDLMDRLALTFEEEKVRPGETERLLNLLSGTEFETFADTETMDRSKARSRVLPQDVSLNSGGERLNIFDENVAKKQQSSSEMLIWQELEQLNLKRAKQLPPRNGFEEMIQWTKEGKLYPYPIDNGYLWFENNHHFHEHVFLEPYIEHRIPNDGPIRRFMDLVVHGLSTNPYMSVQKKREHLDWFVDYFQKKEADIERLHAKERGTSLK
;
A
#
# COMPACT_ATOMS: atom_id res chain seq x y z
N MET A 1 -12.37 2.42 -23.28
CA MET A 1 -13.52 3.32 -23.06
C MET A 1 -13.21 4.11 -21.81
N GLU A 2 -12.53 5.24 -21.97
CA GLU A 2 -12.26 6.18 -20.89
C GLU A 2 -13.57 6.90 -20.55
N LEU A 3 -14.07 6.68 -19.35
CA LEU A 3 -15.19 7.44 -18.79
C LEU A 3 -14.63 8.37 -17.72
N SER A 4 -14.36 9.61 -18.15
CA SER A 4 -14.25 10.77 -17.28
C SER A 4 -15.57 10.98 -16.54
N LEU A 5 -15.57 10.94 -15.21
CA LEU A 5 -16.73 11.30 -14.39
C LEU A 5 -16.29 12.22 -13.25
N GLN A 6 -16.37 13.51 -13.57
CA GLN A 6 -16.85 14.63 -12.75
C GLN A 6 -17.01 14.38 -11.23
N GLU A 7 -16.23 15.14 -10.46
CA GLU A 7 -16.48 15.42 -9.04
C GLU A 7 -17.79 16.22 -8.87
N PRO A 8 -18.57 15.98 -7.80
CA PRO A 8 -19.43 17.00 -7.24
C PRO A 8 -18.91 17.47 -5.87
N ASP A 9 -18.67 18.77 -5.84
CA ASP A 9 -18.37 19.62 -4.71
C ASP A 9 -19.41 19.57 -3.57
N SER A 10 -18.95 20.09 -2.43
CA SER A 10 -19.69 21.01 -1.55
C SER A 10 -20.47 20.52 -0.32
N LEU A 11 -20.54 19.23 0.02
CA LEU A 11 -21.27 18.79 1.23
C LEU A 11 -20.41 18.52 2.48
N ASN A 12 -19.08 18.40 2.37
CA ASN A 12 -18.20 18.04 3.49
C ASN A 12 -17.70 19.20 4.35
N SER A 13 -17.96 20.46 3.99
CA SER A 13 -17.54 21.62 4.78
C SER A 13 -18.52 22.00 5.91
N LYS A 14 -19.77 21.52 5.87
CA LYS A 14 -20.83 21.91 6.82
C LYS A 14 -21.02 20.98 8.04
N LEU A 15 -20.32 19.84 8.09
CA LEU A 15 -20.47 18.86 9.19
C LEU A 15 -19.30 18.85 10.19
N LYS A 16 -18.26 19.65 9.98
CA LYS A 16 -17.06 19.66 10.87
C LYS A 16 -17.11 20.68 12.01
N THR A 17 -18.16 21.51 12.10
CA THR A 17 -18.22 22.61 13.08
C THR A 17 -19.02 22.33 14.36
N GLU A 18 -19.81 21.24 14.45
CA GLU A 18 -20.83 21.09 15.52
C GLU A 18 -20.50 20.07 16.64
N PHE A 19 -19.33 19.43 16.65
CA PHE A 19 -18.96 18.52 17.75
C PHE A 19 -17.75 19.03 18.56
N ARG A 20 -17.99 20.08 19.36
CA ARG A 20 -17.11 20.48 20.47
C ARG A 20 -17.84 20.37 21.80
N HIS A 21 -17.76 19.21 22.44
CA HIS A 21 -18.05 19.07 23.88
C HIS A 21 -16.84 18.53 24.66
N LYS A 22 -16.54 19.28 25.72
CA LYS A 22 -15.46 19.18 26.69
C LYS A 22 -15.32 17.76 27.25
N LYS A 23 -14.10 17.20 27.24
CA LYS A 23 -13.65 16.26 28.26
C LYS A 23 -12.27 16.65 28.80
N VAL A 24 -12.20 16.55 30.12
CA VAL A 24 -11.17 17.02 31.03
C VAL A 24 -9.83 16.32 30.79
N SER A 25 -8.77 17.11 30.84
CA SER A 25 -7.38 16.72 30.61
C SER A 25 -6.82 15.93 31.79
N SER A 26 -6.37 14.69 31.57
CA SER A 26 -5.42 13.99 32.43
C SER A 26 -4.29 13.43 31.58
N LYS A 27 -3.14 14.08 31.71
CA LYS A 27 -1.91 13.91 30.95
C LYS A 27 -1.18 12.64 31.42
N ARG A 28 -1.47 11.48 30.81
CA ARG A 28 -0.68 10.25 30.99
C ARG A 28 0.12 9.97 29.72
N ARG A 29 1.42 10.33 29.76
CA ARG A 29 2.39 10.14 28.67
C ARG A 29 2.50 8.64 28.34
N ARG A 30 2.45 8.32 27.05
CA ARG A 30 2.69 6.99 26.48
C ARG A 30 4.18 6.64 26.62
N LEU A 31 4.51 5.68 27.49
CA LEU A 31 5.85 5.06 27.60
C LEU A 31 5.87 3.59 27.14
N GLY A 32 4.71 2.96 26.89
CA GLY A 32 4.60 1.52 26.64
C GLY A 32 5.10 0.98 25.29
N LYS A 33 5.85 1.75 24.49
CA LYS A 33 6.43 1.27 23.21
C LYS A 33 7.95 1.25 23.17
N ALA A 34 8.63 1.83 24.15
CA ALA A 34 10.09 1.84 24.22
C ALA A 34 10.67 0.72 25.11
N ALA A 35 9.84 0.09 25.95
CA ALA A 35 10.28 -0.92 26.91
C ALA A 35 10.46 -2.32 26.31
N SER A 36 10.01 -2.58 25.09
CA SER A 36 10.12 -3.91 24.45
C SER A 36 11.45 -4.15 23.71
N ALA A 37 12.44 -3.26 23.87
CA ALA A 37 13.70 -3.27 23.11
C ALA A 37 14.96 -3.33 24.00
N LEU A 38 14.80 -3.49 25.31
CA LEU A 38 15.90 -3.58 26.27
C LEU A 38 15.93 -4.98 26.87
N ASP A 39 17.13 -5.56 26.95
CA ASP A 39 17.37 -6.91 27.45
C ASP A 39 17.00 -7.01 28.94
N GLU A 40 16.28 -8.07 29.31
CA GLU A 40 15.65 -8.21 30.63
C GLU A 40 16.66 -8.20 31.78
N ASP A 41 17.87 -8.70 31.52
CA ASP A 41 18.96 -8.77 32.47
C ASP A 41 19.61 -7.40 32.69
N GLN A 42 19.71 -6.57 31.65
CA GLN A 42 20.19 -5.18 31.79
C GLN A 42 19.22 -4.33 32.61
N VAL A 43 17.92 -4.60 32.50
CA VAL A 43 16.91 -3.90 33.32
C VAL A 43 17.04 -4.31 34.78
N LYS A 44 17.25 -5.60 35.09
CA LYS A 44 17.45 -6.09 36.46
C LYS A 44 18.73 -5.51 37.11
N GLU A 45 19.83 -5.48 36.38
CA GLU A 45 21.10 -4.90 36.85
C GLU A 45 20.95 -3.40 37.15
N ALA A 46 20.29 -2.65 36.26
CA ALA A 46 20.03 -1.23 36.47
C ALA A 46 19.04 -0.97 37.63
N VAL A 47 18.06 -1.85 37.87
CA VAL A 47 17.16 -1.77 39.03
C VAL A 47 17.95 -1.94 40.33
N ASP A 48 18.89 -2.90 40.35
CA ASP A 48 19.69 -3.21 41.53
C ASP A 48 20.71 -2.11 41.85
N GLU A 49 21.40 -1.53 40.84
CA GLU A 49 22.28 -0.36 41.03
C GLU A 49 21.53 0.87 41.59
N VAL A 50 20.31 1.13 41.09
CA VAL A 50 19.49 2.24 41.55
C VAL A 50 18.97 1.99 42.98
N ALA A 51 18.67 0.74 43.34
CA ALA A 51 18.27 0.39 44.69
C ALA A 51 19.41 0.59 45.70
N GLU A 52 20.67 0.32 45.30
CA GLU A 52 21.86 0.53 46.14
C GLU A 52 22.16 2.02 46.40
N ASN A 53 21.96 2.89 45.40
CA ASN A 53 22.29 4.31 45.52
C ASN A 53 21.29 5.17 46.32
N VAL A 54 20.06 4.70 46.52
CA VAL A 54 18.97 5.52 47.12
C VAL A 54 18.88 5.37 48.65
N GLY A 55 19.64 4.43 49.25
CA GLY A 55 19.86 4.35 50.71
C GLY A 55 18.61 4.04 51.56
N ARG A 56 17.49 3.67 50.93
CA ARG A 56 16.25 3.19 51.57
C ARG A 56 16.09 1.70 51.30
N ASP A 57 15.33 1.01 52.17
CA ASP A 57 15.01 -0.42 52.09
C ASP A 57 15.03 -0.98 50.66
N PRO A 58 16.14 -1.63 50.23
CA PRO A 58 16.41 -1.93 48.83
C PRO A 58 15.33 -2.83 48.21
N LEU A 59 14.73 -3.71 49.02
CA LEU A 59 13.64 -4.60 48.61
C LEU A 59 12.36 -3.85 48.23
N LYS A 60 12.05 -2.75 48.93
CA LYS A 60 10.82 -1.96 48.71
C LYS A 60 10.96 -1.03 47.51
N ILE A 61 12.18 -0.57 47.23
CA ILE A 61 12.51 0.19 46.03
C ILE A 61 12.50 -0.73 44.82
N LYS A 62 13.09 -1.92 44.92
CA LYS A 62 13.08 -2.93 43.85
C LYS A 62 11.65 -3.28 43.45
N SER A 63 10.76 -3.56 44.41
CA SER A 63 9.35 -3.86 44.09
C SER A 63 8.60 -2.68 43.46
N ASP A 64 8.72 -1.45 44.00
CA ASP A 64 8.08 -0.25 43.41
C ASP A 64 8.65 0.08 42.01
N LEU A 65 9.96 -0.11 41.79
CA LEU A 65 10.58 0.14 40.49
C LEU A 65 10.13 -0.88 39.44
N MET A 66 10.08 -2.16 39.81
CA MET A 66 9.59 -3.24 38.94
C MET A 66 8.10 -3.07 38.62
N ASP A 67 7.27 -2.71 39.61
CA ASP A 67 5.85 -2.40 39.41
C ASP A 67 5.64 -1.20 38.48
N ARG A 68 6.49 -0.18 38.58
CA ARG A 68 6.45 1.00 37.69
C ARG A 68 6.94 0.72 36.28
N LEU A 69 7.87 -0.22 36.12
CA LEU A 69 8.38 -0.66 34.82
C LEU A 69 7.41 -1.59 34.08
N ALA A 70 6.37 -2.11 34.77
CA ALA A 70 5.37 -3.00 34.18
C ALA A 70 6.00 -4.20 33.45
N LEU A 71 7.11 -4.72 33.98
CA LEU A 71 7.77 -5.95 33.54
C LEU A 71 7.53 -7.01 34.62
N THR A 72 6.50 -7.83 34.43
CA THR A 72 6.24 -9.01 35.24
C THR A 72 6.97 -10.19 34.61
N PHE A 73 8.15 -10.53 35.13
CA PHE A 73 8.74 -11.86 34.92
C PHE A 73 8.24 -12.76 36.03
N GLU A 74 7.22 -13.56 35.73
CA GLU A 74 6.74 -14.60 36.62
C GLU A 74 7.79 -15.71 36.73
N GLU A 75 8.56 -15.68 37.81
CA GLU A 75 9.10 -16.90 38.40
C GLU A 75 8.30 -17.21 39.67
N GLU A 76 7.13 -17.81 39.53
CA GLU A 76 6.48 -18.40 40.71
C GLU A 76 5.89 -19.78 40.42
N LYS A 77 6.56 -20.78 40.99
CA LYS A 77 6.11 -22.17 41.09
C LYS A 77 4.85 -22.22 41.97
N VAL A 78 3.67 -22.07 41.36
CA VAL A 78 2.39 -22.18 42.10
C VAL A 78 2.14 -23.65 42.46
N ARG A 79 1.91 -23.91 43.75
CA ARG A 79 1.60 -25.25 44.27
C ARG A 79 0.22 -25.68 43.73
N PRO A 80 0.07 -26.93 43.24
CA PRO A 80 -1.11 -27.36 42.47
C PRO A 80 -2.45 -27.43 43.22
N GLY A 81 -2.56 -26.88 44.44
CA GLY A 81 -3.80 -26.90 45.24
C GLY A 81 -4.49 -25.55 45.45
N GLU A 82 -3.83 -24.43 45.12
CA GLU A 82 -4.40 -23.08 45.34
C GLU A 82 -5.23 -22.59 44.15
N THR A 83 -4.86 -22.99 42.93
CA THR A 83 -5.61 -22.69 41.70
C THR A 83 -7.00 -23.35 41.70
N GLU A 84 -7.12 -24.56 42.24
CA GLU A 84 -8.40 -25.27 42.35
C GLU A 84 -9.33 -24.61 43.37
N ARG A 85 -8.79 -24.03 44.46
CA ARG A 85 -9.57 -23.28 45.45
C ARG A 85 -10.12 -21.98 44.88
N LEU A 86 -9.33 -21.28 44.08
CA LEU A 86 -9.78 -20.05 43.41
C LEU A 86 -10.80 -20.33 42.31
N LEU A 87 -10.64 -21.40 41.52
CA LEU A 87 -11.63 -21.82 40.52
C LEU A 87 -12.96 -22.22 41.15
N ASN A 88 -12.94 -22.91 42.29
CA ASN A 88 -14.15 -23.29 43.03
C ASN A 88 -14.82 -22.11 43.74
N LEU A 89 -14.08 -21.03 44.06
CA LEU A 89 -14.65 -19.81 44.63
C LEU A 89 -15.30 -18.93 43.55
N LEU A 90 -14.68 -18.88 42.35
CA LEU A 90 -15.17 -18.08 41.23
C LEU A 90 -16.38 -18.73 40.51
N SER A 91 -16.51 -20.05 40.57
CA SER A 91 -17.69 -20.76 40.05
C SER A 91 -18.94 -20.60 40.94
N GLY A 92 -18.75 -20.27 42.23
CA GLY A 92 -19.84 -20.03 43.19
C GLY A 92 -20.35 -18.58 43.22
N THR A 93 -19.67 -17.65 42.55
CA THR A 93 -20.10 -16.26 42.47
C THR A 93 -20.99 -16.05 41.26
N GLU A 94 -22.31 -16.11 41.47
CA GLU A 94 -23.29 -15.63 40.51
C GLU A 94 -23.12 -14.11 40.32
N PHE A 95 -22.67 -13.69 39.13
CA PHE A 95 -22.59 -12.28 38.77
C PHE A 95 -24.00 -11.80 38.41
N GLU A 96 -24.62 -11.01 39.28
CA GLU A 96 -25.89 -10.36 38.97
C GLU A 96 -25.69 -9.36 37.82
N THR A 97 -26.34 -9.63 36.70
CA THR A 97 -26.36 -8.72 35.55
C THR A 97 -27.35 -7.59 35.85
N PHE A 98 -26.83 -6.37 35.82
CA PHE A 98 -27.58 -5.15 36.06
C PHE A 98 -28.55 -4.90 34.91
N ALA A 99 -29.82 -5.26 35.10
CA ALA A 99 -30.93 -4.75 34.32
C ALA A 99 -32.12 -4.50 35.25
N ASP A 100 -32.54 -3.24 35.25
CA ASP A 100 -33.89 -2.75 35.54
C ASP A 100 -34.22 -2.31 36.98
N THR A 101 -34.14 -0.99 37.09
CA THR A 101 -34.82 -0.05 37.97
C THR A 101 -36.21 -0.47 38.47
N GLU A 102 -36.34 -0.38 39.80
CA GLU A 102 -37.47 0.19 40.54
C GLU A 102 -38.89 -0.40 40.40
N THR A 103 -39.31 -0.98 41.52
CA THR A 103 -40.65 -0.92 42.15
C THR A 103 -41.57 -2.14 42.05
N MET A 104 -42.12 -2.43 43.24
CA MET A 104 -43.31 -3.23 43.54
C MET A 104 -43.15 -4.74 43.76
N ASP A 105 -43.13 -5.04 45.06
CA ASP A 105 -43.47 -6.29 45.74
C ASP A 105 -44.62 -7.04 45.05
N ARG A 106 -44.27 -8.18 44.43
CA ARG A 106 -45.24 -9.19 44.00
C ARG A 106 -44.64 -10.58 44.14
N SER A 107 -44.49 -10.98 45.40
CA SER A 107 -44.23 -12.36 45.80
C SER A 107 -45.41 -13.26 45.38
N LYS A 108 -45.37 -13.80 44.15
CA LYS A 108 -46.04 -15.05 43.72
C LYS A 108 -45.65 -15.44 42.29
N ALA A 109 -44.98 -16.59 42.18
CA ALA A 109 -44.89 -17.46 41.00
C ALA A 109 -44.25 -16.88 39.72
N ARG A 110 -42.93 -17.04 39.60
CA ARG A 110 -42.28 -17.14 38.28
C ARG A 110 -41.22 -18.23 38.37
N SER A 111 -41.51 -19.41 37.82
CA SER A 111 -40.53 -20.47 37.68
C SER A 111 -39.33 -19.92 36.91
N ARG A 112 -38.16 -19.88 37.55
CA ARG A 112 -36.90 -19.55 36.88
C ARG A 112 -36.61 -20.66 35.87
N VAL A 113 -36.99 -20.45 34.61
CA VAL A 113 -36.42 -21.19 33.48
C VAL A 113 -35.05 -20.57 33.25
N LEU A 114 -33.99 -21.31 33.58
CA LEU A 114 -32.62 -20.90 33.27
C LEU A 114 -32.47 -20.82 31.74
N PRO A 115 -31.84 -19.76 31.19
CA PRO A 115 -31.59 -19.68 29.75
C PRO A 115 -30.68 -20.85 29.36
N GLN A 116 -31.16 -21.73 28.48
CA GLN A 116 -30.32 -22.72 27.84
C GLN A 116 -29.41 -22.01 26.83
N ASP A 117 -28.10 -22.23 26.96
CA ASP A 117 -27.12 -21.83 25.94
C ASP A 117 -27.33 -22.69 24.68
N VAL A 118 -28.17 -22.20 23.77
CA VAL A 118 -28.33 -22.78 22.44
C VAL A 118 -27.23 -22.25 21.53
N SER A 119 -26.27 -23.12 21.21
CA SER A 119 -25.27 -22.84 20.20
C SER A 119 -25.88 -22.91 18.80
N LEU A 120 -26.14 -21.76 18.19
CA LEU A 120 -26.78 -21.61 16.87
C LEU A 120 -26.05 -22.37 15.74
N ASN A 121 -24.75 -22.60 15.90
CA ASN A 121 -23.89 -23.18 14.85
C ASN A 121 -23.56 -24.67 15.10
N SER A 122 -23.98 -25.23 16.23
CA SER A 122 -23.42 -26.48 16.76
C SER A 122 -24.51 -27.55 16.98
N GLY A 123 -25.11 -28.03 15.88
CA GLY A 123 -25.81 -29.33 15.90
C GLY A 123 -27.34 -29.32 16.02
N GLY A 124 -28.01 -28.19 15.78
CA GLY A 124 -29.47 -28.18 15.58
C GLY A 124 -29.89 -28.92 14.29
N GLU A 125 -31.18 -29.31 14.21
CA GLU A 125 -31.75 -29.85 12.97
C GLU A 125 -31.54 -28.86 11.82
N ARG A 126 -30.74 -29.25 10.83
CA ARG A 126 -30.41 -28.44 9.66
C ARG A 126 -31.21 -28.90 8.45
N LEU A 127 -31.38 -27.99 7.50
CA LEU A 127 -31.91 -28.32 6.18
C LEU A 127 -30.85 -29.14 5.43
N ASN A 128 -30.87 -30.47 5.58
CA ASN A 128 -30.00 -31.44 4.91
C ASN A 128 -30.28 -31.55 3.39
N ILE A 129 -30.43 -30.41 2.70
CA ILE A 129 -30.73 -30.33 1.26
C ILE A 129 -29.43 -30.35 0.43
N PHE A 130 -28.34 -29.81 0.99
CA PHE A 130 -27.05 -29.69 0.31
C PHE A 130 -26.05 -30.68 0.91
N ASP A 131 -25.53 -31.59 0.08
CA ASP A 131 -24.44 -32.50 0.47
C ASP A 131 -23.17 -31.70 0.77
N GLU A 132 -22.49 -32.03 1.86
CA GLU A 132 -21.34 -31.27 2.38
C GLU A 132 -20.16 -31.17 1.40
N ASN A 133 -20.14 -31.98 0.34
CA ASN A 133 -18.98 -32.20 -0.51
C ASN A 133 -19.25 -32.03 -2.01
N VAL A 134 -20.05 -31.03 -2.42
CA VAL A 134 -19.99 -30.56 -3.81
C VAL A 134 -18.72 -29.72 -3.97
N ALA A 135 -17.58 -30.42 -4.10
CA ALA A 135 -16.30 -29.81 -4.42
C ALA A 135 -16.49 -28.89 -5.62
N LYS A 136 -16.29 -27.59 -5.42
CA LYS A 136 -16.47 -26.53 -6.41
C LYS A 136 -15.60 -26.84 -7.62
N LYS A 137 -16.17 -27.51 -8.62
CA LYS A 137 -15.63 -27.56 -9.98
C LYS A 137 -15.82 -26.14 -10.52
N GLN A 138 -14.90 -25.24 -10.18
CA GLN A 138 -14.86 -23.89 -10.73
C GLN A 138 -14.58 -24.03 -12.22
N GLN A 139 -15.64 -24.25 -13.02
CA GLN A 139 -15.58 -24.01 -14.44
C GLN A 139 -15.27 -22.53 -14.62
N SER A 140 -14.07 -22.21 -15.09
CA SER A 140 -13.69 -20.92 -15.63
C SER A 140 -14.57 -20.65 -16.85
N SER A 141 -15.83 -20.31 -16.61
CA SER A 141 -16.88 -20.19 -17.63
C SER A 141 -17.35 -18.73 -17.66
N SER A 142 -16.54 -17.98 -18.39
CA SER A 142 -16.77 -16.88 -19.35
C SER A 142 -18.17 -16.38 -19.71
N GLU A 143 -19.26 -16.75 -19.05
CA GLU A 143 -20.60 -16.53 -19.61
C GLU A 143 -21.24 -15.21 -19.19
N MET A 144 -20.77 -14.56 -18.13
CA MET A 144 -21.34 -13.30 -17.66
C MET A 144 -20.30 -12.37 -17.03
N LEU A 145 -19.33 -11.94 -17.84
CA LEU A 145 -18.24 -11.03 -17.43
C LEU A 145 -18.77 -9.77 -16.72
N ILE A 146 -19.87 -9.20 -17.23
CA ILE A 146 -20.46 -7.96 -16.68
C ILE A 146 -21.02 -8.18 -15.27
N TRP A 147 -21.71 -9.30 -15.01
CA TRP A 147 -22.28 -9.55 -13.68
C TRP A 147 -21.20 -9.83 -12.65
N GLN A 148 -20.13 -10.54 -13.04
CA GLN A 148 -18.96 -10.73 -12.19
C GLN A 148 -18.26 -9.41 -11.88
N GLU A 149 -18.11 -8.54 -12.87
CA GLU A 149 -17.55 -7.19 -12.68
C GLU A 149 -18.42 -6.35 -11.73
N LEU A 150 -19.75 -6.35 -11.91
CA LEU A 150 -20.70 -5.66 -11.03
C LEU A 150 -20.67 -6.21 -9.60
N GLU A 151 -20.60 -7.53 -9.44
CA GLU A 151 -20.44 -8.18 -8.12
C GLU A 151 -19.14 -7.74 -7.46
N GLN A 152 -18.01 -7.74 -8.18
CA GLN A 152 -16.73 -7.25 -7.69
C GLN A 152 -16.78 -5.76 -7.32
N LEU A 153 -17.46 -4.93 -8.11
CA LEU A 153 -17.65 -3.51 -7.80
C LEU A 153 -18.50 -3.31 -6.54
N ASN A 154 -19.57 -4.08 -6.37
CA ASN A 154 -20.40 -4.06 -5.15
C ASN A 154 -19.61 -4.52 -3.92
N LEU A 155 -18.79 -5.57 -4.04
CA LEU A 155 -17.89 -6.03 -2.97
C LEU A 155 -16.83 -4.98 -2.61
N LYS A 156 -16.26 -4.28 -3.61
CA LYS A 156 -15.34 -3.16 -3.38
C LYS A 156 -16.05 -2.03 -2.62
N ARG A 157 -17.25 -1.63 -3.04
CA ARG A 157 -18.04 -0.58 -2.38
C ARG A 157 -18.39 -0.95 -0.93
N ALA A 158 -18.77 -2.20 -0.69
CA ALA A 158 -19.06 -2.70 0.65
C ALA A 158 -17.83 -2.66 1.59
N LYS A 159 -16.62 -2.75 1.03
CA LYS A 159 -15.34 -2.65 1.77
C LYS A 159 -14.80 -1.23 1.86
N GLN A 160 -15.29 -0.28 1.05
CA GLN A 160 -14.83 1.10 1.05
C GLN A 160 -15.37 1.82 2.29
N LEU A 161 -14.47 2.09 3.24
CA LEU A 161 -14.71 2.94 4.39
C LEU A 161 -14.20 4.36 4.08
N PRO A 162 -14.80 5.41 4.68
CA PRO A 162 -14.21 6.74 4.61
C PRO A 162 -12.83 6.74 5.31
N PRO A 163 -11.85 7.50 4.81
CA PRO A 163 -10.51 7.48 5.37
C PRO A 163 -10.52 7.95 6.83
N ARG A 164 -9.96 7.15 7.73
CA ARG A 164 -9.91 7.41 9.17
C ARG A 164 -8.85 8.45 9.54
N ASN A 165 -7.79 8.55 8.75
CA ASN A 165 -6.64 9.41 9.00
C ASN A 165 -6.08 9.98 7.69
N GLY A 166 -5.31 11.07 7.75
CA GLY A 166 -4.68 11.69 6.59
C GLY A 166 -3.70 10.76 5.86
N PHE A 167 -3.06 9.82 6.56
CA PHE A 167 -2.22 8.80 5.90
C PHE A 167 -3.02 7.87 4.98
N GLU A 168 -4.27 7.56 5.32
CA GLU A 168 -5.14 6.72 4.49
C GLU A 168 -5.58 7.48 3.24
N GLU A 169 -5.87 8.78 3.38
CA GLU A 169 -6.14 9.69 2.27
C GLU A 169 -4.93 9.80 1.33
N MET A 170 -3.72 9.94 1.87
CA MET A 170 -2.48 9.92 1.07
C MET A 170 -2.32 8.59 0.32
N ILE A 171 -2.56 7.45 0.97
CA ILE A 171 -2.50 6.13 0.32
C ILE A 171 -3.54 6.03 -0.81
N GLN A 172 -4.75 6.55 -0.59
CA GLN A 172 -5.78 6.59 -1.61
C GLN A 172 -5.35 7.46 -2.79
N TRP A 173 -4.83 8.65 -2.55
CA TRP A 173 -4.34 9.55 -3.61
C TRP A 173 -3.13 8.98 -4.38
N THR A 174 -2.24 8.25 -3.72
CA THR A 174 -1.15 7.53 -4.40
C THR A 174 -1.69 6.41 -5.29
N LYS A 175 -2.71 5.67 -4.85
CA LYS A 175 -3.37 4.64 -5.69
C LYS A 175 -4.14 5.23 -6.86
N GLU A 176 -4.76 6.41 -6.67
CA GLU A 176 -5.46 7.17 -7.73
C GLU A 176 -4.49 7.86 -8.69
N GLY A 177 -3.18 7.93 -8.38
CA GLY A 177 -2.18 8.65 -9.18
C GLY A 177 -2.20 10.18 -9.02
N LYS A 178 -2.93 10.69 -8.01
CA LYS A 178 -2.98 12.14 -7.68
C LYS A 178 -1.72 12.60 -6.94
N LEU A 179 -1.15 11.72 -6.11
CA LEU A 179 0.08 11.98 -5.37
C LEU A 179 1.23 11.22 -6.02
N TYR A 180 2.39 11.88 -6.16
CA TYR A 180 3.63 11.23 -6.62
C TYR A 180 4.02 10.08 -5.69
N PRO A 181 4.49 8.93 -6.23
CA PRO A 181 5.08 7.88 -5.41
C PRO A 181 6.41 8.36 -4.82
N TYR A 182 6.74 7.79 -3.66
CA TYR A 182 8.00 8.04 -2.97
C TYR A 182 8.85 6.76 -2.97
N PRO A 183 10.20 6.87 -3.06
CA PRO A 183 11.00 8.10 -3.18
C PRO A 183 10.78 8.83 -4.52
N ILE A 184 10.97 10.17 -4.53
CA ILE A 184 10.75 11.00 -5.72
C ILE A 184 11.72 10.57 -6.81
N ASP A 185 11.18 10.09 -7.93
CA ASP A 185 11.91 9.79 -9.15
C ASP A 185 11.51 10.81 -10.23
N ASN A 186 12.46 11.60 -10.71
CA ASN A 186 12.22 12.58 -11.77
C ASN A 186 11.94 11.91 -13.13
N GLY A 187 12.33 10.64 -13.30
CA GLY A 187 11.98 9.81 -14.45
C GLY A 187 10.61 9.14 -14.34
N TYR A 188 9.86 9.41 -13.27
CA TYR A 188 8.52 8.86 -13.08
C TYR A 188 7.58 9.36 -14.18
N LEU A 189 6.98 8.41 -14.93
CA LEU A 189 6.14 8.65 -16.10
C LEU A 189 6.87 9.18 -17.35
N TRP A 190 8.20 9.11 -17.41
CA TRP A 190 8.91 9.42 -18.64
C TRP A 190 8.57 8.40 -19.74
N PHE A 191 8.18 8.90 -20.92
CA PHE A 191 7.62 8.09 -22.01
C PHE A 191 8.63 7.11 -22.64
N GLU A 192 9.93 7.38 -22.51
CA GLU A 192 10.99 6.63 -23.20
C GLU A 192 11.67 5.57 -22.32
N ASN A 193 11.10 5.23 -21.15
CA ASN A 193 11.71 4.25 -20.23
C ASN A 193 11.84 2.83 -20.82
N ASN A 194 11.19 2.56 -21.95
CA ASN A 194 11.25 1.26 -22.63
C ASN A 194 12.45 1.11 -23.58
N HIS A 195 13.13 2.20 -23.98
CA HIS A 195 14.24 2.15 -24.93
C HIS A 195 15.58 2.20 -24.20
N HIS A 196 16.53 1.39 -24.66
CA HIS A 196 17.87 1.35 -24.06
C HIS A 196 18.77 2.45 -24.63
N PHE A 197 19.84 2.80 -23.89
CA PHE A 197 20.78 3.86 -24.30
C PHE A 197 21.39 3.62 -25.70
N HIS A 198 21.66 2.36 -26.06
CA HIS A 198 22.28 2.00 -27.33
C HIS A 198 21.40 2.37 -28.54
N GLU A 199 20.08 2.45 -28.36
CA GLU A 199 19.15 2.88 -29.41
C GLU A 199 19.15 4.40 -29.61
N HIS A 200 19.49 5.17 -28.58
CA HIS A 200 19.66 6.62 -28.70
C HIS A 200 21.03 7.02 -29.22
N VAL A 201 22.07 6.24 -28.89
CA VAL A 201 23.47 6.55 -29.19
C VAL A 201 23.89 5.99 -30.55
N PHE A 202 23.60 4.72 -30.84
CA PHE A 202 24.02 4.06 -32.06
C PHE A 202 22.90 4.09 -33.10
N LEU A 203 22.96 5.07 -33.99
CA LEU A 203 22.01 5.24 -35.10
C LEU A 203 22.61 4.81 -36.44
N GLU A 204 23.92 4.49 -36.47
CA GLU A 204 24.66 4.07 -37.67
C GLU A 204 24.05 2.84 -38.35
N PRO A 205 23.61 1.79 -37.63
CA PRO A 205 23.00 0.60 -38.25
C PRO A 205 21.73 0.93 -39.05
N TYR A 206 21.05 2.04 -38.73
CA TYR A 206 19.84 2.45 -39.43
C TYR A 206 20.13 3.02 -40.83
N ILE A 207 21.34 3.56 -41.04
CA ILE A 207 21.72 4.32 -42.23
C ILE A 207 22.59 3.49 -43.19
N GLU A 208 23.35 2.52 -42.67
CA GLU A 208 24.37 1.77 -43.41
C GLU A 208 23.86 1.12 -44.71
N HIS A 209 22.59 0.72 -44.77
CA HIS A 209 22.00 0.09 -45.96
C HIS A 209 21.26 1.05 -46.90
N ARG A 210 21.07 2.32 -46.52
CA ARG A 210 20.21 3.27 -47.26
C ARG A 210 20.98 4.40 -47.92
N ILE A 211 22.22 4.66 -47.50
CA ILE A 211 23.04 5.78 -47.96
C ILE A 211 24.41 5.24 -48.41
N PRO A 212 25.04 5.79 -49.48
CA PRO A 212 26.37 5.37 -49.91
C PRO A 212 27.40 5.38 -48.77
N ASN A 213 28.25 4.36 -48.72
CA ASN A 213 29.26 4.20 -47.67
C ASN A 213 30.40 5.23 -47.72
N ASP A 214 30.63 5.83 -48.88
CA ASP A 214 31.64 6.89 -49.05
C ASP A 214 31.03 8.06 -49.84
N GLY A 215 31.59 9.25 -49.61
CA GLY A 215 31.22 10.48 -50.29
C GLY A 215 30.76 11.61 -49.34
N PRO A 216 30.48 12.80 -49.90
CA PRO A 216 30.07 13.98 -49.13
C PRO A 216 28.78 13.77 -48.34
N ILE A 217 27.83 13.00 -48.90
CA ILE A 217 26.55 12.68 -48.27
C ILE A 217 26.77 11.85 -47.00
N ARG A 218 27.68 10.87 -47.03
CA ARG A 218 28.00 10.07 -45.85
C ARG A 218 28.55 10.94 -44.72
N ARG A 219 29.51 11.82 -45.04
CA ARG A 219 30.10 12.75 -44.06
C ARG A 219 29.06 13.69 -43.45
N PHE A 220 28.11 14.18 -44.26
CA PHE A 220 26.99 14.97 -43.78
C PHE A 220 26.08 14.15 -42.84
N MET A 221 25.76 12.92 -43.21
CA MET A 221 24.92 12.05 -42.40
C MET A 221 25.59 11.61 -41.10
N ASP A 222 26.91 11.40 -41.09
CA ASP A 222 27.66 11.12 -39.86
C ASP A 222 27.54 12.30 -38.86
N LEU A 223 27.55 13.55 -39.35
CA LEU A 223 27.30 14.73 -38.50
C LEU A 223 25.86 14.79 -37.99
N VAL A 224 24.88 14.45 -38.83
CA VAL A 224 23.46 14.38 -38.43
C VAL A 224 23.28 13.31 -37.35
N VAL A 225 23.85 12.12 -37.53
CA VAL A 225 23.84 11.03 -36.55
C VAL A 225 24.46 11.48 -35.24
N HIS A 226 25.63 12.12 -35.28
CA HIS A 226 26.30 12.63 -34.10
C HIS A 226 25.47 13.71 -33.37
N GLY A 227 24.80 14.59 -34.12
CA GLY A 227 23.87 15.58 -33.56
C GLY A 227 22.62 14.95 -32.94
N LEU A 228 22.09 13.88 -33.54
CA LEU A 228 20.95 13.15 -33.01
C LEU A 228 21.32 12.29 -31.80
N SER A 229 22.52 11.70 -31.76
CA SER A 229 22.96 10.86 -30.65
C SER A 229 23.18 11.65 -29.36
N THR A 230 23.62 12.90 -29.48
CA THR A 230 23.84 13.83 -28.36
C THR A 230 22.56 14.52 -27.85
N ASN A 231 21.41 14.32 -28.51
CA ASN A 231 20.15 14.97 -28.14
C ASN A 231 19.35 14.15 -27.10
N PRO A 232 19.13 14.67 -25.87
CA PRO A 232 18.33 14.01 -24.83
C PRO A 232 16.82 14.30 -24.92
N TYR A 233 16.41 15.33 -25.67
CA TYR A 233 15.01 15.79 -25.72
C TYR A 233 14.18 15.10 -26.81
N MET A 234 14.77 14.15 -27.53
CA MET A 234 14.18 13.49 -28.70
C MET A 234 14.00 12.00 -28.47
N SER A 235 12.79 11.47 -28.74
CA SER A 235 12.52 10.03 -28.71
C SER A 235 13.27 9.28 -29.81
N VAL A 236 13.50 7.99 -29.61
CA VAL A 236 14.11 7.11 -30.64
C VAL A 236 13.29 7.14 -31.92
N GLN A 237 11.97 7.06 -31.80
CA GLN A 237 11.06 7.10 -32.94
C GLN A 237 11.24 8.37 -33.77
N LYS A 238 11.28 9.54 -33.11
CA LYS A 238 11.45 10.81 -33.81
C LYS A 238 12.84 10.93 -34.43
N LYS A 239 13.90 10.39 -33.79
CA LYS A 239 15.24 10.30 -34.41
C LYS A 239 15.21 9.46 -35.70
N ARG A 240 14.50 8.32 -35.72
CA ARG A 240 14.35 7.48 -36.92
C ARG A 240 13.59 8.19 -38.03
N GLU A 241 12.48 8.86 -37.70
CA GLU A 241 11.71 9.67 -38.67
C GLU A 241 12.57 10.79 -39.31
N HIS A 242 13.43 11.43 -38.52
CA HIS A 242 14.38 12.40 -39.06
C HIS A 242 15.36 11.78 -40.07
N LEU A 243 15.85 10.57 -39.78
CA LEU A 243 16.75 9.85 -40.70
C LEU A 243 16.03 9.39 -41.96
N ASP A 244 14.81 8.87 -41.84
CA ASP A 244 13.96 8.51 -42.98
C ASP A 244 13.69 9.71 -43.90
N TRP A 245 13.42 10.88 -43.30
CA TRP A 245 13.24 12.11 -44.06
C TRP A 245 14.48 12.48 -44.91
N PHE A 246 15.69 12.31 -44.36
CA PHE A 246 16.92 12.55 -45.12
C PHE A 246 17.08 11.56 -46.28
N VAL A 247 16.81 10.27 -46.04
CA VAL A 247 16.87 9.24 -47.09
C VAL A 247 15.92 9.58 -48.23
N ASP A 248 14.66 9.89 -47.92
CA ASP A 248 13.66 10.30 -48.91
C ASP A 248 14.05 11.58 -49.66
N TYR A 249 14.65 12.54 -48.95
CA TYR A 249 15.12 13.79 -49.53
C TYR A 249 16.23 13.55 -50.56
N PHE A 250 17.22 12.73 -50.21
CA PHE A 250 18.33 12.40 -51.13
C PHE A 250 17.86 11.59 -52.33
N GLN A 251 16.92 10.66 -52.15
CA GLN A 251 16.32 9.91 -53.26
C GLN A 251 15.58 10.83 -54.25
N LYS A 252 14.78 11.79 -53.73
CA LYS A 252 14.06 12.76 -54.58
C LYS A 252 14.99 13.73 -55.31
N LYS A 253 16.19 13.97 -54.77
CA LYS A 253 17.16 14.95 -55.28
C LYS A 253 18.38 14.33 -55.96
N GLU A 254 18.37 13.03 -56.21
CA GLU A 254 19.48 12.30 -56.83
C GLU A 254 19.97 12.93 -58.14
N ALA A 255 19.04 13.29 -59.05
CA ALA A 255 19.38 13.94 -60.32
C ALA A 255 20.05 15.32 -60.15
N ASP A 256 19.63 16.10 -59.14
CA ASP A 256 20.24 17.39 -58.84
C ASP A 256 21.65 17.20 -58.21
N ILE A 257 21.81 16.18 -57.37
CA ILE A 257 23.08 15.82 -56.73
C ILE A 257 24.11 15.37 -57.78
N GLU A 258 23.71 14.54 -58.74
CA GLU A 258 24.58 14.12 -59.86
C GLU A 258 25.05 15.31 -60.70
N ARG A 259 24.12 16.24 -61.02
CA ARG A 259 24.45 17.47 -61.76
C ARG A 259 25.44 18.34 -60.99
N LEU A 260 25.24 18.52 -59.68
CA LEU A 260 26.16 19.29 -58.83
C LEU A 260 27.52 18.59 -58.72
N HIS A 261 27.53 17.27 -58.58
CA HIS A 261 28.76 16.50 -58.54
C HIS A 261 29.56 16.64 -59.84
N ALA A 262 28.90 16.61 -61.01
CA ALA A 262 29.54 16.82 -62.30
C ALA A 262 30.11 18.24 -62.43
N LYS A 263 29.38 19.25 -61.92
CA LYS A 263 29.81 20.65 -61.90
C LYS A 263 31.06 20.85 -61.03
N GLU A 264 31.12 20.24 -59.85
CA GLU A 264 32.28 20.34 -58.95
C GLU A 264 33.53 19.66 -59.50
N ARG A 265 33.38 18.52 -60.18
CA ARG A 265 34.51 17.83 -60.82
C ARG A 265 35.06 18.56 -62.07
N GLY A 266 34.46 19.68 -62.48
CA GLY A 266 34.86 20.40 -63.70
C GLY A 266 34.56 19.65 -65.00
N THR A 267 33.84 18.53 -64.92
CA THR A 267 33.33 17.79 -66.07
C THR A 267 32.08 18.51 -66.55
N SER A 268 32.22 19.48 -67.46
CA SER A 268 31.09 19.92 -68.27
C SER A 268 30.51 18.69 -68.95
N LEU A 269 29.27 18.34 -68.61
CA LEU A 269 28.42 17.51 -69.45
C LEU A 269 28.32 18.23 -70.81
N LYS A 270 29.13 17.78 -71.77
CA LYS A 270 28.96 18.12 -73.19
C LYS A 270 27.78 17.34 -73.75
#